data_AF-A0A448MN71-F1
#
_entry.id   AF-A0A448MN71-F1
#
_cell.length_a   1.000
_cell.length_b   1.000
_cell.length_c   1.000
_cell.angle_alpha   90.00
_cell.angle_beta   90.00
_cell.angle_gamma   90.00
#
_symmetry.space_group_name_H-M   'P 1'
#
loop_
_entity.id
_entity.type
_entity.pdbx_description
1 polymer ?
#
loop_
_entity_poly.entity_id
_entity_poly.type
_entity_poly.pdbx_seq_one_letter_code
_entity_poly.pdbx_strand_id
1 'polypeptide(L)'
;MARPRKRINQGLPQGLVCRNRKRADGSIVVYYYYTLANKKEKPLGKDKHIAILEAAKINAQGFNMSNDILFIEVLARYEQEIVPLKKAKILANQIYRQ
;
A
#
# COMPACT_ATOMS: atom_id res chain seq x y z
N MET A 1 -11.46 -0.04 -15.91
CA MET A 1 -11.85 0.48 -14.57
C MET A 1 -13.09 1.35 -14.74
N ALA A 2 -14.32 0.80 -14.71
CA ALA A 2 -15.54 1.57 -15.04
C ALA A 2 -16.79 1.10 -14.27
N ARG A 3 -16.64 0.39 -13.14
CA ARG A 3 -17.78 0.05 -12.29
C ARG A 3 -17.89 1.08 -11.17
N PRO A 4 -19.02 1.79 -11.03
CA PRO A 4 -19.25 2.70 -9.90
C PRO A 4 -19.04 1.98 -8.57
N ARG A 5 -18.36 2.65 -7.63
CA ARG A 5 -18.11 2.10 -6.30
C ARG A 5 -19.46 1.85 -5.61
N LYS A 6 -19.67 0.62 -5.16
CA LYS A 6 -20.91 0.25 -4.46
C LYS A 6 -21.02 1.04 -3.15
N ARG A 7 -22.17 1.68 -2.90
CA ARG A 7 -22.45 2.40 -1.64
C ARG A 7 -22.20 1.55 -0.40
N ILE A 8 -22.50 0.25 -0.50
CA ILE A 8 -22.36 -0.72 0.61
C ILE A 8 -20.89 -0.86 1.08
N ASN A 9 -19.92 -0.58 0.21
CA ASN A 9 -18.50 -0.64 0.56
C ASN A 9 -17.92 0.72 0.98
N GLN A 10 -18.74 1.78 1.08
CA GLN A 10 -18.29 3.08 1.54
C GLN A 10 -17.92 3.01 3.03
N GLY A 11 -16.79 3.64 3.38
CA GLY A 11 -16.30 3.68 4.77
C GLY A 11 -15.68 2.37 5.28
N LEU A 12 -15.53 1.35 4.43
CA LEU A 12 -14.76 0.15 4.78
C LEU A 12 -13.25 0.41 4.57
N PRO A 13 -12.37 -0.15 5.42
CA PRO A 13 -10.93 -0.15 5.20
C PRO A 13 -10.54 -0.72 3.84
N GLN A 14 -9.37 -0.32 3.34
CA GLN A 14 -8.81 -0.86 2.10
C GLN A 14 -8.72 -2.39 2.17
N GLY A 15 -9.12 -3.04 1.07
CA GLY A 15 -9.14 -4.51 0.97
C GLY A 15 -10.37 -5.18 1.57
N LEU A 16 -11.18 -4.48 2.38
CA LEU A 16 -12.41 -5.04 2.95
C LEU A 16 -13.61 -4.86 2.01
N VAL A 17 -14.33 -5.94 1.74
CA VAL A 17 -15.49 -5.98 0.83
C VAL A 17 -16.69 -6.61 1.52
N CYS A 18 -17.85 -6.00 1.31
CA CYS A 18 -19.13 -6.50 1.77
C CYS A 18 -19.85 -7.29 0.65
N ARG A 19 -20.37 -8.47 0.97
CA ARG A 19 -21.12 -9.35 0.07
C ARG A 19 -22.47 -9.69 0.69
N ASN A 20 -23.54 -9.34 -0.02
CA ASN A 20 -24.90 -9.68 0.39
C ASN A 20 -25.27 -11.02 -0.24
N ARG A 21 -25.81 -11.94 0.57
CA ARG A 21 -26.36 -13.21 0.12
C ARG A 21 -27.85 -13.27 0.49
N LYS A 22 -28.70 -13.42 -0.52
CA LYS A 22 -30.12 -13.74 -0.31
C LYS A 22 -30.25 -15.23 0.03
N ARG A 23 -30.97 -15.55 1.09
CA ARG A 23 -31.25 -16.91 1.53
C ARG A 23 -32.58 -17.40 0.96
N ALA A 24 -32.85 -18.71 1.09
CA ALA A 24 -34.09 -19.33 0.63
C ALA A 24 -35.35 -18.76 1.33
N ASP A 25 -35.19 -18.34 2.59
CA ASP A 25 -36.20 -17.64 3.39
C ASP A 25 -36.44 -16.17 2.97
N GLY A 26 -35.69 -15.67 1.97
CA GLY A 26 -35.76 -14.30 1.50
C GLY A 26 -34.93 -13.29 2.30
N SER A 27 -34.37 -13.69 3.44
CA SER A 27 -33.51 -12.82 4.26
C SER A 27 -32.18 -12.52 3.56
N ILE A 28 -31.63 -11.33 3.82
CA ILE A 28 -30.34 -10.90 3.29
C ILE A 28 -29.31 -10.97 4.40
N VAL A 29 -28.29 -11.82 4.22
CA VAL A 29 -27.15 -11.89 5.14
C VAL A 29 -25.94 -11.23 4.53
N VAL A 30 -25.32 -10.37 5.34
CA VAL A 30 -24.12 -9.64 4.99
C VAL A 30 -22.89 -10.39 5.48
N TYR A 31 -21.94 -10.61 4.58
CA TYR A 31 -20.64 -11.22 4.88
C TYR A 31 -19.52 -10.26 4.49
N TYR A 32 -18.49 -10.23 5.32
CA TYR A 32 -17.30 -9.42 5.12
C TYR A 32 -16.12 -10.29 4.69
N TYR A 33 -15.42 -9.85 3.67
CA TYR A 33 -14.28 -10.54 3.08
C TYR A 33 -13.11 -9.58 2.89
N TYR A 34 -11.91 -10.08 3.09
CA TYR A 34 -10.67 -9.34 2.81
C TYR A 34 -10.04 -9.82 1.50
N THR A 35 -9.83 -8.90 0.57
CA THR A 35 -9.16 -9.17 -0.71
C THR A 35 -7.65 -9.17 -0.52
N LEU A 36 -7.03 -10.33 -0.71
CA LEU A 36 -5.58 -10.50 -0.66
C LEU A 36 -4.90 -10.01 -1.95
N ALA A 37 -3.57 -9.87 -1.94
CA ALA A 37 -2.78 -9.44 -3.09
C ALA A 37 -2.98 -10.33 -4.33
N ASN A 38 -3.21 -11.63 -4.13
CA ASN A 38 -3.51 -12.60 -5.19
C ASN A 38 -4.97 -12.53 -5.71
N LYS A 39 -5.73 -11.48 -5.34
CA LYS A 39 -7.16 -11.27 -5.66
C LYS A 39 -8.11 -12.32 -5.09
N LYS A 40 -7.65 -13.24 -4.24
CA LYS A 40 -8.52 -14.17 -3.51
C LYS A 40 -9.14 -13.46 -2.31
N GLU A 41 -10.33 -13.90 -1.92
CA GLU A 41 -11.08 -13.34 -0.80
C GLU A 41 -10.97 -14.26 0.43
N LYS A 42 -10.49 -13.71 1.56
CA LYS A 42 -10.49 -14.38 2.87
C LYS A 42 -11.78 -13.99 3.62
N PRO A 43 -12.58 -14.95 4.12
CA PRO A 43 -13.76 -14.62 4.93
C PRO A 43 -13.34 -14.09 6.30
N LEU A 44 -13.92 -12.95 6.72
CA LEU A 44 -13.72 -12.36 8.06
C LEU A 44 -14.99 -12.44 8.94
N GLY A 45 -16.10 -12.96 8.40
CA GLY A 45 -17.33 -13.22 9.15
C GLY A 45 -18.48 -12.27 8.80
N LYS A 46 -19.42 -12.12 9.73
CA LYS A 46 -20.66 -11.33 9.54
C LYS A 46 -20.67 -10.03 10.35
N ASP A 47 -19.91 -9.96 11.43
CA ASP A 47 -19.87 -8.79 12.29
C ASP A 47 -18.96 -7.71 11.70
N LYS A 48 -19.55 -6.55 11.42
CA LYS A 48 -18.87 -5.44 10.74
C LYS A 48 -17.65 -4.95 11.52
N HIS A 49 -17.80 -4.72 12.82
CA HIS A 49 -16.75 -4.13 13.65
C HIS A 49 -15.55 -5.06 13.79
N ILE A 50 -15.81 -6.36 13.97
CA ILE A 50 -14.76 -7.39 14.06
C ILE A 50 -14.00 -7.49 12.73
N ALA A 51 -14.72 -7.53 11.61
CA ALA A 51 -14.10 -7.59 10.28
C ALA A 51 -13.25 -6.34 9.95
N ILE A 52 -13.69 -5.15 10.39
CA ILE A 52 -12.91 -3.91 10.25
C ILE A 52 -11.62 -3.99 11.06
N LEU A 53 -11.70 -4.45 12.31
CA LEU A 53 -10.55 -4.60 13.20
C LEU A 53 -9.54 -5.58 12.61
N GLU A 54 -9.99 -6.73 12.12
CA GLU A 54 -9.11 -7.72 11.46
C GLU A 54 -8.47 -7.18 10.19
N ALA A 55 -9.24 -6.49 9.34
CA ALA A 55 -8.70 -5.86 8.14
C ALA A 55 -7.65 -4.80 8.46
N ALA A 56 -7.87 -3.99 9.50
CA ALA A 56 -6.89 -3.00 9.96
C ALA A 56 -5.58 -3.66 10.43
N LYS A 57 -5.67 -4.78 11.17
CA LYS A 57 -4.49 -5.57 11.59
C LYS A 57 -3.70 -6.08 10.38
N ILE A 58 -4.37 -6.63 9.38
CA ILE A 58 -3.71 -7.14 8.16
C ILE A 58 -3.04 -6.00 7.40
N ASN A 59 -3.72 -4.86 7.25
CA ASN A 59 -3.16 -3.69 6.60
C ASN A 59 -1.90 -3.19 7.33
N ALA A 60 -1.94 -3.12 8.67
CA ALA A 60 -0.79 -2.70 9.46
C ALA A 60 0.42 -3.63 9.29
N GLN A 61 0.20 -4.95 9.22
CA GLN A 61 1.28 -5.93 8.98
C GLN A 61 1.91 -5.81 7.58
N GLY A 62 1.18 -5.28 6.60
CA GLY A 62 1.71 -5.05 5.26
C GLY A 62 2.72 -3.91 5.18
N PHE A 63 2.70 -2.98 6.15
CA PHE A 63 3.68 -1.90 6.26
C PHE A 63 4.96 -2.38 6.96
N ASN A 64 5.67 -3.34 6.37
CA ASN A 64 7.03 -3.64 6.80
C ASN A 64 7.97 -2.56 6.24
N MET A 65 8.35 -1.59 7.08
CA MET A 65 9.25 -0.46 6.77
C MET A 65 10.70 -0.86 6.45
N SER A 66 11.04 -2.15 6.38
CA SER A 66 12.43 -2.58 6.54
C SER A 66 13.30 -2.50 5.29
N ASN A 67 12.73 -2.37 4.09
CA ASN A 67 13.48 -2.51 2.83
C ASN A 67 13.45 -1.28 1.92
N ASP A 68 12.71 -0.23 2.26
CA ASP A 68 12.60 0.96 1.43
C ASP A 68 13.64 2.00 1.87
N ILE A 69 14.58 2.34 0.98
CA ILE A 69 15.49 3.47 1.19
C ILE A 69 14.70 4.77 1.06
N LEU A 70 14.82 5.66 2.05
CA LEU A 70 14.17 6.96 2.01
C LEU A 70 14.90 7.89 1.04
N PHE A 71 14.16 8.82 0.41
CA PHE A 71 14.77 9.81 -0.49
C PHE A 71 15.88 10.64 0.18
N ILE A 72 15.74 10.92 1.47
CA ILE A 72 16.75 11.63 2.27
C ILE A 72 18.06 10.82 2.35
N GLU A 73 17.96 9.50 2.51
CA GLU A 73 19.13 8.60 2.54
C GLU A 73 19.80 8.53 1.16
N VAL A 74 19.02 8.54 0.07
CA VAL A 74 19.55 8.65 -1.29
C VAL A 74 20.32 9.96 -1.49
N LEU A 75 19.74 11.08 -1.04
CA LEU A 75 20.40 12.40 -1.14
C LEU A 75 21.70 12.45 -0.35
N ALA A 76 21.69 11.97 0.90
CA ALA A 76 22.89 11.91 1.73
C ALA A 76 24.01 11.09 1.06
N ARG A 77 23.67 9.91 0.50
CA ARG A 77 24.64 9.09 -0.24
C ARG A 77 25.16 9.79 -1.50
N TYR A 78 24.28 10.47 -2.24
CA TYR A 78 24.66 11.23 -3.43
C TYR A 78 25.65 12.36 -3.12
N GLU A 79 25.40 13.11 -2.04
CA GLU A 79 26.30 14.18 -1.58
C GLU A 79 27.68 13.65 -1.21
N GLN A 80 27.76 12.47 -0.58
CA GLN A 80 29.02 11.87 -0.17
C GLN A 80 29.80 11.23 -1.33
N GLU A 81 29.12 10.53 -2.23
CA GLU A 81 29.80 9.70 -3.24
C GLU A 81 29.99 10.41 -4.59
N ILE A 82 29.02 11.22 -5.03
CA ILE A 82 28.99 11.75 -6.40
C ILE A 82 29.50 13.20 -6.48
N VAL A 83 29.14 14.05 -5.52
CA VAL A 83 29.52 15.48 -5.55
C VAL A 83 31.04 15.69 -5.50
N PRO A 84 31.83 14.98 -4.67
CA PRO A 84 33.29 15.17 -4.64
C PRO A 84 33.95 14.82 -5.98
N LEU A 85 33.49 13.76 -6.64
CA LEU A 85 34.02 13.32 -7.94
C LEU A 85 33.75 14.33 -9.04
N LYS A 86 32.56 14.97 -9.04
CA LYS A 86 32.25 16.04 -10.00
C LYS A 86 33.12 17.27 -9.80
N LYS A 87 33.38 17.66 -8.54
CA LYS A 87 34.26 18.79 -8.21
C LYS A 87 35.69 18.56 -8.70
N ALA A 88 36.23 17.35 -8.48
CA ALA A 88 37.54 16.97 -8.97
C ALA A 88 37.63 16.99 -10.51
N LYS A 89 36.60 16.51 -11.21
CA LYS A 89 36.54 16.50 -12.68
C LYS A 89 36.53 17.90 -13.30
N ILE A 90 35.84 18.85 -12.67
CA ILE A 90 35.79 20.25 -13.13
C ILE A 90 37.17 20.92 -12.97
N LEU A 91 37.83 20.73 -11.83
CA LEU A 91 39.16 21.27 -11.57
C LEU A 91 40.22 20.71 -12.55
N ALA A 92 40.19 19.41 -12.81
CA ALA A 92 41.10 18.79 -13.78
C ALA A 92 40.94 19.42 -15.19
N ASN A 93 39.70 19.60 -15.66
CA ASN A 93 39.43 20.21 -16.97
C ASN A 93 39.84 21.69 -17.07
N GLN A 94 39.94 22.40 -15.95
CA GLN A 94 40.43 23.79 -15.93
C GLN A 94 41.95 23.88 -16.01
N ILE A 95 42.67 22.92 -15.41
CA ILE A 95 44.14 22.85 -15.46
C ILE A 95 44.63 22.51 -16.87
N TYR A 96 43.97 21.59 -17.58
CA TYR A 96 44.36 21.20 -18.95
C TYR A 96 43.89 22.17 -20.05
N ARG A 97 43.23 23.29 -19.70
CA ARG A 97 42.77 24.33 -20.63
C ARG A 97 43.58 25.63 -20.56
N GLN A 98 44.62 25.69 -19.73
CA GLN A 98 45.64 26.74 -19.75
C GLN A 98 46.86 26.26 -20.53
#